data_AF-A0A838HVJ8-F1
#
_entry.id   AF-A0A838HVJ8-F1
#
_cell.length_a   1.000
_cell.length_b   1.000
_cell.length_c   1.000
_cell.angle_alpha   90.00
_cell.angle_beta   90.00
_cell.angle_gamma   90.00
#
_symmetry.space_group_name_H-M   'P 1'
#
loop_
_entity.id
_entity.type
_entity.pdbx_description
1 polymer ?
#
loop_
_entity_poly.entity_id
_entity_poly.type
_entity_poly.pdbx_seq_one_letter_code
_entity_poly.pdbx_strand_id
1 'polypeptide(L)'
;MSDQPALRPRPSGFDVWEGIVSRWIDGDDSLPEPFDCWRRSYPGRGAGAVDTAAIPEPYLGDPSSAIAVVLALNPGRVYPRFQHRGGVFEAEVREMGSYAAWAATWAFVRPPWTDEIPAVQHTLSRLAFIGRWYDEPNLPIARMLAVELYPWHSTRLTAALRPDPGIVQEFIWEPIAASGARDVFAFGSDWFPLLTNHLGLAVVDRLGAGGRDYGPRAKTRSVMVAEAPSGVRVVAMKHSGSAGPPASDETLRLRDAINGR
;
A
#
# COMPACT_ATOMS: atom_id res chain seq x y z
N MET A 1 14.77 -45.69 -3.49
CA MET A 1 14.95 -44.25 -3.23
C MET A 1 13.83 -43.54 -3.96
N SER A 2 12.79 -43.13 -3.25
CA SER A 2 11.68 -42.37 -3.84
C SER A 2 12.08 -40.91 -3.91
N ASP A 3 12.17 -40.38 -5.13
CA ASP A 3 12.24 -38.94 -5.39
C ASP A 3 10.96 -38.29 -4.86
N GLN A 4 11.08 -37.55 -3.76
CA GLN A 4 10.08 -36.55 -3.44
C GLN A 4 10.28 -35.39 -4.42
N PRO A 5 9.24 -34.97 -5.17
CA PRO A 5 9.35 -33.80 -6.02
C PRO A 5 9.72 -32.61 -5.14
N ALA A 6 10.81 -31.92 -5.49
CA ALA A 6 11.21 -30.69 -4.84
C ALA A 6 10.00 -29.75 -4.81
N LEU A 7 9.51 -29.43 -3.61
CA LEU A 7 8.45 -28.47 -3.40
C LEU A 7 8.88 -27.17 -4.09
N ARG A 8 8.16 -26.77 -5.14
CA ARG A 8 8.38 -25.45 -5.74
C ARG A 8 8.23 -24.42 -4.62
N PRO A 9 9.13 -23.42 -4.51
CA PRO A 9 8.96 -22.36 -3.53
C PRO A 9 7.58 -21.74 -3.74
N ARG A 10 6.84 -21.50 -2.63
CA ARG A 10 5.57 -20.79 -2.72
C ARG A 10 5.84 -19.43 -3.38
N PRO A 11 5.01 -19.02 -4.35
CA PRO A 11 5.08 -17.66 -4.89
C PRO A 11 5.02 -16.67 -3.72
N SER A 12 5.76 -15.56 -3.80
CA SER A 12 5.59 -14.49 -2.82
C SER A 12 4.13 -13.99 -2.85
N GLY A 13 3.66 -13.40 -1.76
CA GLY A 13 2.30 -12.83 -1.72
C GLY A 13 2.07 -11.72 -2.75
N PHE A 14 3.12 -11.16 -3.37
CA PHE A 14 2.99 -10.29 -4.53
C PHE A 14 2.82 -11.07 -5.85
N ASP A 15 3.53 -12.18 -6.03
CA ASP A 15 3.47 -12.99 -7.26
C ASP A 15 2.10 -13.62 -7.51
N VAL A 16 1.31 -13.87 -6.45
CA VAL A 16 -0.05 -14.42 -6.59
C VAL A 16 -0.96 -13.50 -7.41
N TRP A 17 -0.67 -12.19 -7.40
CA TRP A 17 -1.46 -11.19 -8.10
C TRP A 17 -1.28 -11.25 -9.61
N GLU A 18 -0.14 -11.76 -10.11
CA GLU A 18 0.03 -12.05 -11.54
C GLU A 18 -1.09 -12.94 -12.06
N GLY A 19 -1.35 -14.04 -11.35
CA GLY A 19 -2.39 -14.99 -11.73
C GLY A 19 -3.79 -14.40 -11.64
N ILE A 20 -4.06 -13.58 -10.62
CA ILE A 20 -5.37 -12.93 -10.43
C ILE A 20 -5.62 -11.90 -11.53
N VAL A 21 -4.66 -11.02 -11.79
CA VAL A 21 -4.75 -9.98 -12.82
C VAL A 21 -4.83 -10.61 -14.21
N SER A 22 -4.02 -11.63 -14.50
CA SER A 22 -4.08 -12.33 -15.79
C SER A 22 -5.46 -12.95 -16.05
N ARG A 23 -6.05 -13.64 -15.04
CA ARG A 23 -7.41 -14.20 -15.19
C ARG A 23 -8.46 -13.10 -15.41
N TRP A 24 -8.36 -12.00 -14.67
CA TRP A 24 -9.27 -10.87 -14.84
C TRP A 24 -9.16 -10.24 -16.24
N ILE A 25 -7.94 -10.11 -16.78
CA ILE A 25 -7.66 -9.64 -18.14
C ILE A 25 -8.31 -10.58 -19.17
N ASP A 26 -8.30 -11.88 -18.93
CA ASP A 26 -8.89 -12.89 -19.82
C ASP A 26 -10.41 -13.07 -19.64
N GLY A 27 -11.05 -12.24 -18.81
CA GLY A 27 -12.50 -12.24 -18.65
C GLY A 27 -13.02 -13.06 -17.47
N ASP A 28 -12.15 -13.66 -16.67
CA ASP A 28 -12.52 -14.44 -15.49
C ASP A 28 -12.53 -13.56 -14.23
N ASP A 29 -13.74 -13.21 -13.79
CA ASP A 29 -14.00 -12.42 -12.58
C ASP A 29 -14.02 -13.28 -11.30
N SER A 30 -13.76 -14.58 -11.40
CA SER A 30 -13.73 -15.46 -10.23
C SER A 30 -12.48 -15.21 -9.38
N LEU A 31 -12.72 -15.02 -8.08
CA LEU A 31 -11.66 -14.93 -7.09
C LEU A 31 -11.57 -16.25 -6.34
N PRO A 32 -10.40 -16.90 -6.32
CA PRO A 32 -10.19 -18.04 -5.45
C PRO A 32 -10.19 -17.57 -3.99
N GLU A 33 -10.49 -18.47 -3.06
CA GLU A 33 -10.17 -18.21 -1.66
C GLU A 33 -8.63 -18.09 -1.49
N PRO A 34 -8.13 -17.20 -0.62
CA PRO A 34 -8.90 -16.36 0.30
C PRO A 34 -9.31 -14.98 -0.25
N PHE A 35 -9.06 -14.69 -1.54
CA PHE A 35 -9.28 -13.37 -2.14
C PHE A 35 -10.76 -13.00 -2.24
N ASP A 36 -11.67 -13.97 -2.43
CA ASP A 36 -13.09 -13.67 -2.38
C ASP A 36 -13.55 -13.29 -0.96
N CYS A 37 -13.03 -13.95 0.08
CA CYS A 37 -13.23 -13.51 1.46
C CYS A 37 -12.67 -12.10 1.72
N TRP A 38 -11.47 -11.81 1.23
CA TRP A 38 -10.88 -10.47 1.33
C TRP A 38 -11.75 -9.41 0.66
N ARG A 39 -12.25 -9.65 -0.56
CA ARG A 39 -13.16 -8.72 -1.25
C ARG A 39 -14.45 -8.49 -0.46
N ARG A 40 -15.04 -9.55 0.09
CA ARG A 40 -16.28 -9.48 0.90
C ARG A 40 -16.07 -8.78 2.26
N SER A 41 -14.82 -8.58 2.68
CA SER A 41 -14.50 -7.90 3.94
C SER A 41 -14.88 -6.41 3.99
N TYR A 42 -15.25 -5.83 2.84
CA TYR A 42 -15.71 -4.46 2.73
C TYR A 42 -17.18 -4.38 2.27
N PRO A 43 -18.12 -4.02 3.17
CA PRO A 43 -19.55 -3.96 2.86
C PRO A 43 -20.00 -2.58 2.31
N GLY A 44 -19.15 -1.92 1.52
CA GLY A 44 -19.41 -0.59 0.98
C GLY A 44 -20.64 -0.52 0.05
N ARG A 45 -21.35 0.61 0.06
CA ARG A 45 -22.57 0.82 -0.75
C ARG A 45 -22.61 2.22 -1.37
N GLY A 46 -23.41 2.38 -2.42
CA GLY A 46 -23.52 3.64 -3.15
C GLY A 46 -22.17 4.10 -3.69
N ALA A 47 -21.69 5.27 -3.25
CA ALA A 47 -20.35 5.76 -3.60
C ALA A 47 -19.19 4.89 -3.08
N GLY A 48 -19.46 3.97 -2.13
CA GLY A 48 -18.49 2.97 -1.70
C GLY A 48 -18.74 1.58 -2.25
N ALA A 49 -19.68 1.40 -3.19
CA ALA A 49 -19.80 0.14 -3.89
C ALA A 49 -18.49 -0.17 -4.63
N VAL A 50 -18.10 -1.43 -4.60
CA VAL A 50 -16.91 -1.92 -5.31
C VAL A 50 -17.21 -1.93 -6.80
N ASP A 51 -16.31 -1.34 -7.60
CA ASP A 51 -16.37 -1.46 -9.05
C ASP A 51 -15.65 -2.74 -9.48
N THR A 52 -16.41 -3.81 -9.73
CA THR A 52 -15.86 -5.11 -10.14
C THR A 52 -15.41 -5.14 -11.59
N ALA A 53 -15.80 -4.13 -12.39
CA ALA A 53 -15.33 -3.99 -13.76
C ALA A 53 -13.95 -3.33 -13.83
N ALA A 54 -13.43 -2.83 -12.70
CA ALA A 54 -12.08 -2.31 -12.58
C ALA A 54 -11.10 -3.40 -12.14
N ILE A 55 -9.85 -3.23 -12.57
CA ILE A 55 -8.72 -4.04 -12.15
C ILE A 55 -8.57 -4.07 -10.63
N PRO A 56 -8.11 -5.18 -10.04
CA PRO A 56 -7.52 -5.12 -8.70
C PRO A 56 -6.12 -4.48 -8.78
N GLU A 57 -5.83 -3.57 -7.85
CA GLU A 57 -4.53 -2.90 -7.71
C GLU A 57 -3.99 -3.11 -6.28
N PRO A 58 -3.37 -4.27 -6.00
CA PRO A 58 -2.82 -4.58 -4.68
C PRO A 58 -1.60 -3.74 -4.29
N TYR A 59 -0.78 -3.34 -5.28
CA TYR A 59 0.41 -2.55 -5.03
C TYR A 59 0.85 -1.74 -6.26
N LEU A 60 1.75 -0.78 -6.04
CA LEU A 60 2.46 -0.05 -7.09
C LEU A 60 3.93 0.10 -6.71
N GLY A 61 4.82 -0.03 -7.69
CA GLY A 61 6.26 -0.09 -7.50
C GLY A 61 6.80 -1.51 -7.56
N ASP A 62 8.12 -1.61 -7.45
CA ASP A 62 8.87 -2.87 -7.46
C ASP A 62 9.32 -3.21 -6.04
N PRO A 63 8.81 -4.29 -5.44
CA PRO A 63 9.20 -4.70 -4.09
C PRO A 63 10.71 -4.92 -3.92
N SER A 64 11.41 -5.34 -4.97
CA SER A 64 12.84 -5.69 -4.88
C SER A 64 13.78 -4.48 -4.82
N SER A 65 13.30 -3.30 -5.22
CA SER A 65 14.08 -2.05 -5.21
C SER A 65 13.60 -1.04 -4.17
N ALA A 66 12.48 -1.31 -3.49
CA ALA A 66 11.89 -0.41 -2.51
C ALA A 66 12.70 -0.34 -1.20
N ILE A 67 12.98 0.89 -0.73
CA ILE A 67 13.55 1.11 0.61
C ILE A 67 12.48 1.45 1.65
N ALA A 68 11.33 1.94 1.17
CA ALA A 68 10.20 2.27 2.01
C ALA A 68 8.89 1.84 1.38
N VAL A 69 7.96 1.40 2.23
CA VAL A 69 6.61 1.05 1.84
C VAL A 69 5.65 2.10 2.37
N VAL A 70 4.65 2.45 1.57
CA VAL A 70 3.50 3.23 2.02
C VAL A 70 2.26 2.35 2.01
N LEU A 71 1.59 2.29 3.15
CA LEU A 71 0.33 1.60 3.27
C LEU A 71 -0.82 2.54 2.91
N ALA A 72 -1.64 2.11 1.96
CA ALA A 72 -2.83 2.79 1.48
C ALA A 72 -4.08 1.92 1.69
N LEU A 73 -5.25 2.54 1.82
CA LEU A 73 -6.46 1.80 2.23
C LEU A 73 -7.13 1.11 1.05
N ASN A 74 -7.27 1.82 -0.06
CA ASN A 74 -7.72 1.27 -1.33
C ASN A 74 -7.25 2.17 -2.48
N PRO A 75 -7.25 1.66 -3.73
CA PRO A 75 -6.85 2.42 -4.93
C PRO A 75 -7.68 3.67 -5.22
N GLY A 76 -8.89 3.76 -4.65
CA GLY A 76 -9.80 4.89 -4.82
C GLY A 76 -10.64 4.81 -6.10
N ARG A 77 -10.98 6.00 -6.63
CA ARG A 77 -11.91 6.16 -7.75
C ARG A 77 -11.35 5.54 -9.04
N VAL A 78 -12.23 4.88 -9.78
CA VAL A 78 -11.95 4.32 -11.11
C VAL A 78 -12.02 5.37 -12.21
N TYR A 79 -11.13 5.26 -13.17
CA TYR A 79 -11.15 5.90 -14.47
C TYR A 79 -11.41 4.83 -15.54
N PRO A 80 -12.68 4.61 -15.97
CA PRO A 80 -13.08 3.47 -16.79
C PRO A 80 -12.21 3.24 -18.03
N ARG A 81 -11.89 4.29 -18.78
CA ARG A 81 -11.01 4.20 -19.97
C ARG A 81 -9.65 3.56 -19.69
N PHE A 82 -9.13 3.75 -18.48
CA PHE A 82 -7.81 3.26 -18.09
C PHE A 82 -7.89 1.91 -17.37
N GLN A 83 -8.82 1.77 -16.44
CA GLN A 83 -8.83 0.68 -15.45
C GLN A 83 -9.91 -0.38 -15.67
N HIS A 84 -10.87 -0.18 -16.59
CA HIS A 84 -11.80 -1.25 -16.96
C HIS A 84 -11.18 -2.18 -17.99
N ARG A 85 -11.79 -3.37 -18.16
CA ARG A 85 -11.38 -4.35 -19.17
C ARG A 85 -11.44 -3.73 -20.56
N GLY A 86 -10.42 -4.01 -21.38
CA GLY A 86 -10.19 -3.36 -22.68
C GLY A 86 -9.62 -1.94 -22.58
N GLY A 87 -9.34 -1.45 -21.37
CA GLY A 87 -8.74 -0.14 -21.13
C GLY A 87 -7.22 -0.11 -21.30
N VAL A 88 -6.64 1.06 -21.03
CA VAL A 88 -5.19 1.31 -21.16
C VAL A 88 -4.35 0.35 -20.32
N PHE A 89 -4.77 0.05 -19.08
CA PHE A 89 -4.07 -0.88 -18.21
C PHE A 89 -3.87 -2.24 -18.87
N GLU A 90 -4.94 -2.81 -19.43
CA GLU A 90 -4.88 -4.14 -20.02
C GLU A 90 -3.90 -4.17 -21.19
N ALA A 91 -3.95 -3.15 -22.04
CA ALA A 91 -3.01 -3.02 -23.16
C ALA A 91 -1.56 -2.93 -22.67
N GLU A 92 -1.27 -2.10 -21.67
CA GLU A 92 0.08 -1.95 -21.12
C GLU A 92 0.58 -3.23 -20.43
N VAL A 93 -0.26 -3.92 -19.65
CA VAL A 93 0.13 -5.20 -19.02
C VAL A 93 0.43 -6.27 -20.07
N ARG A 94 -0.38 -6.35 -21.14
CA ARG A 94 -0.12 -7.28 -22.26
C ARG A 94 1.18 -6.93 -22.99
N GLU A 95 1.48 -5.65 -23.18
CA GLU A 95 2.72 -5.18 -23.80
C GLU A 95 3.96 -5.46 -22.93
N MET A 96 3.86 -5.22 -21.63
CA MET A 96 4.94 -5.40 -20.66
C MET A 96 5.12 -6.86 -20.21
N GLY A 97 4.12 -7.70 -20.46
CA GLY A 97 4.14 -9.14 -20.20
C GLY A 97 3.81 -9.57 -18.76
N SER A 98 3.61 -8.63 -17.83
CA SER A 98 3.21 -8.94 -16.44
C SER A 98 2.63 -7.74 -15.71
N TYR A 99 1.87 -7.99 -14.65
CA TYR A 99 1.35 -6.96 -13.76
C TYR A 99 2.50 -6.28 -12.98
N ALA A 100 3.47 -7.04 -12.49
CA ALA A 100 4.61 -6.52 -11.75
C ALA A 100 5.46 -5.56 -12.60
N ALA A 101 5.68 -5.88 -13.87
CA ALA A 101 6.36 -4.96 -14.79
C ALA A 101 5.57 -3.66 -14.96
N TRP A 102 4.24 -3.74 -15.10
CA TRP A 102 3.38 -2.55 -15.16
C TRP A 102 3.40 -1.73 -13.87
N ALA A 103 3.25 -2.38 -12.72
CA ALA A 103 3.24 -1.76 -11.40
C ALA A 103 4.56 -1.04 -11.10
N ALA A 104 5.70 -1.61 -11.50
CA ALA A 104 7.02 -1.01 -11.36
C ALA A 104 7.18 0.31 -12.13
N THR A 105 6.38 0.54 -13.19
CA THR A 105 6.44 1.79 -13.97
C THR A 105 5.81 2.99 -13.27
N TRP A 106 5.08 2.78 -12.18
CA TRP A 106 4.30 3.84 -11.52
C TRP A 106 3.39 4.60 -12.50
N ALA A 107 2.52 3.86 -13.21
CA ALA A 107 1.71 4.35 -14.31
C ALA A 107 1.04 5.73 -14.07
N PHE A 108 0.52 5.98 -12.86
CA PHE A 108 -0.15 7.22 -12.47
C PHE A 108 0.71 8.49 -12.41
N VAL A 109 2.02 8.41 -12.65
CA VAL A 109 2.91 9.57 -12.75
C VAL A 109 3.56 9.71 -14.12
N ARG A 110 3.07 8.99 -15.12
CA ARG A 110 3.55 9.08 -16.51
C ARG A 110 2.39 9.07 -17.53
N PRO A 111 2.64 9.53 -18.78
CA PRO A 111 1.72 9.30 -19.87
C PRO A 111 1.49 7.80 -20.14
N PRO A 112 0.33 7.42 -20.69
CA PRO A 112 -0.81 8.28 -21.04
C PRO A 112 -1.69 8.68 -19.84
N TRP A 113 -1.43 8.14 -18.65
CA TRP A 113 -2.27 8.35 -17.46
C TRP A 113 -2.30 9.81 -17.04
N THR A 114 -1.15 10.48 -16.98
CA THR A 114 -1.05 11.89 -16.56
C THR A 114 -1.66 12.88 -17.55
N ASP A 115 -1.93 12.46 -18.79
CA ASP A 115 -2.52 13.34 -19.81
C ASP A 115 -4.01 13.59 -19.54
N GLU A 116 -4.67 12.67 -18.82
CA GLU A 116 -6.12 12.71 -18.54
C GLU A 116 -6.44 12.69 -17.04
N ILE A 117 -5.57 12.07 -16.23
CA ILE A 117 -5.73 11.95 -14.79
C ILE A 117 -4.67 12.85 -14.16
N PRO A 118 -5.06 13.92 -13.44
CA PRO A 118 -4.10 14.78 -12.76
C PRO A 118 -3.16 13.93 -11.91
N ALA A 119 -1.85 14.20 -12.04
CA ALA A 119 -0.82 13.48 -11.29
C ALA A 119 -1.23 13.37 -9.82
N VAL A 120 -1.20 12.14 -9.31
CA VAL A 120 -1.79 11.80 -8.03
C VAL A 120 -1.00 12.48 -6.92
N GLN A 121 -1.48 13.64 -6.46
CA GLN A 121 -0.87 14.43 -5.37
C GLN A 121 -0.62 13.60 -4.12
N HIS A 122 -1.47 12.60 -3.89
CA HIS A 122 -1.29 11.61 -2.84
C HIS A 122 0.07 10.88 -2.97
N THR A 123 0.42 10.38 -4.15
CA THR A 123 1.70 9.71 -4.44
C THR A 123 2.89 10.66 -4.33
N LEU A 124 2.81 11.84 -4.92
CA LEU A 124 3.92 12.80 -4.93
C LEU A 124 4.24 13.33 -3.51
N SER A 125 3.22 13.60 -2.70
CA SER A 125 3.43 14.04 -1.31
C SER A 125 4.10 12.97 -0.45
N ARG A 126 3.80 11.68 -0.68
CA ARG A 126 4.45 10.54 -0.02
C ARG A 126 5.89 10.36 -0.47
N LEU A 127 6.15 10.42 -1.77
CA LEU A 127 7.51 10.37 -2.31
C LEU A 127 8.36 11.49 -1.72
N ALA A 128 7.84 12.72 -1.69
CA ALA A 128 8.54 13.86 -1.11
C ALA A 128 8.77 13.70 0.41
N PHE A 129 7.84 13.08 1.13
CA PHE A 129 8.01 12.74 2.54
C PHE A 129 9.14 11.72 2.72
N ILE A 130 9.15 10.63 1.94
CA ILE A 130 10.19 9.59 2.02
C ILE A 130 11.56 10.15 1.63
N GLY A 131 11.63 10.99 0.59
CA GLY A 131 12.87 11.67 0.21
C GLY A 131 13.43 12.50 1.37
N ARG A 132 12.59 13.26 2.08
CA ARG A 132 13.02 13.97 3.29
C ARG A 132 13.40 13.04 4.43
N TRP A 133 12.69 11.94 4.59
CA TRP A 133 12.97 10.94 5.62
C TRP A 133 14.37 10.35 5.47
N TYR A 134 14.81 10.06 4.25
CA TYR A 134 16.14 9.50 3.97
C TYR A 134 17.20 10.55 3.62
N ASP A 135 16.87 11.84 3.66
CA ASP A 135 17.76 12.92 3.19
C ASP A 135 18.15 12.79 1.70
N GLU A 136 17.24 12.25 0.90
CA GLU A 136 17.35 12.05 -0.55
C GLU A 136 16.29 12.91 -1.28
N PRO A 137 16.53 14.20 -1.53
CA PRO A 137 15.52 15.10 -2.12
C PRO A 137 15.09 14.71 -3.54
N ASN A 138 15.94 13.96 -4.26
CA ASN A 138 15.68 13.44 -5.60
C ASN A 138 15.44 11.92 -5.60
N LEU A 139 14.85 11.38 -4.53
CA LEU A 139 14.56 9.96 -4.40
C LEU A 139 13.74 9.47 -5.62
N PRO A 140 14.25 8.48 -6.40
CA PRO A 140 13.50 7.90 -7.50
C PRO A 140 12.22 7.24 -7.01
N ILE A 141 11.12 7.39 -7.73
CA ILE A 141 9.83 6.80 -7.34
C ILE A 141 9.90 5.26 -7.23
N ALA A 142 10.77 4.62 -8.01
CA ALA A 142 11.05 3.18 -7.92
C ALA A 142 11.54 2.71 -6.54
N ARG A 143 12.04 3.62 -5.69
CA ARG A 143 12.49 3.34 -4.32
C ARG A 143 11.34 3.32 -3.31
N MET A 144 10.13 3.65 -3.74
CA MET A 144 8.90 3.56 -2.97
C MET A 144 8.10 2.35 -3.47
N LEU A 145 7.43 1.67 -2.55
CA LEU A 145 6.37 0.71 -2.82
C LEU A 145 5.08 1.23 -2.16
N ALA A 146 3.96 1.24 -2.87
CA ALA A 146 2.65 1.44 -2.25
C ALA A 146 1.91 0.11 -2.18
N VAL A 147 1.31 -0.22 -1.05
CA VAL A 147 0.55 -1.46 -0.85
C VAL A 147 -0.83 -1.13 -0.30
N GLU A 148 -1.86 -1.67 -0.92
CA GLU A 148 -3.26 -1.42 -0.59
C GLU A 148 -3.80 -2.46 0.39
N LEU A 149 -4.48 -2.01 1.46
CA LEU A 149 -5.20 -2.89 2.38
C LEU A 149 -6.39 -3.60 1.70
N TYR A 150 -6.99 -2.92 0.73
CA TYR A 150 -8.13 -3.40 -0.02
C TYR A 150 -7.89 -3.14 -1.52
N PRO A 151 -7.45 -4.15 -2.28
CA PRO A 151 -7.01 -4.00 -3.67
C PRO A 151 -8.08 -3.58 -4.68
N TRP A 152 -9.37 -3.50 -4.31
CA TRP A 152 -10.44 -3.18 -5.25
C TRP A 152 -10.91 -1.74 -5.14
N HIS A 153 -11.32 -1.20 -6.28
CA HIS A 153 -11.73 0.20 -6.37
C HIS A 153 -13.10 0.48 -5.78
N SER A 154 -13.22 1.68 -5.22
CA SER A 154 -14.50 2.31 -4.89
C SER A 154 -14.32 3.83 -4.93
N THR A 155 -15.37 4.58 -5.25
CA THR A 155 -15.25 6.05 -5.36
C THR A 155 -14.82 6.68 -4.05
N ARG A 156 -15.29 6.13 -2.92
CA ARG A 156 -14.82 6.45 -1.57
C ARG A 156 -15.11 5.29 -0.61
N LEU A 157 -14.33 5.17 0.45
CA LEU A 157 -14.67 4.26 1.54
C LEU A 157 -15.88 4.79 2.32
N THR A 158 -16.92 3.96 2.45
CA THR A 158 -18.18 4.31 3.16
C THR A 158 -18.47 3.42 4.36
N ALA A 159 -17.63 2.40 4.58
CA ALA A 159 -17.67 1.47 5.68
C ALA A 159 -16.25 1.08 6.08
N ALA A 160 -16.08 0.50 7.26
CA ALA A 160 -14.79 0.00 7.71
C ALA A 160 -14.35 -1.22 6.89
N LEU A 161 -13.06 -1.29 6.56
CA LEU A 161 -12.40 -2.48 6.03
C LEU A 161 -12.17 -3.47 7.18
N ARG A 162 -12.55 -4.74 7.00
CA ARG A 162 -12.37 -5.79 8.03
C ARG A 162 -11.76 -7.07 7.45
N PRO A 163 -10.62 -7.00 6.75
CA PRO A 163 -9.99 -8.20 6.19
C PRO A 163 -9.60 -9.16 7.31
N ASP A 164 -9.60 -10.46 6.99
CA ASP A 164 -9.09 -11.48 7.89
C ASP A 164 -7.61 -11.19 8.21
N PRO A 165 -7.18 -11.17 9.48
CA PRO A 165 -5.80 -10.87 9.82
C PRO A 165 -4.77 -11.81 9.18
N GLY A 166 -5.12 -13.09 8.95
CA GLY A 166 -4.28 -14.05 8.25
C GLY A 166 -4.05 -13.68 6.79
N ILE A 167 -5.06 -13.13 6.12
CA ILE A 167 -4.93 -12.62 4.75
C ILE A 167 -3.98 -11.41 4.72
N VAL A 168 -4.13 -10.48 5.66
CA VAL A 168 -3.23 -9.32 5.75
C VAL A 168 -1.81 -9.75 6.08
N GLN A 169 -1.64 -10.75 6.95
CA GLN A 169 -0.33 -11.31 7.28
C GLN A 169 0.34 -11.92 6.04
N GLU A 170 -0.34 -12.83 5.34
CA GLU A 170 0.21 -13.60 4.22
C GLU A 170 0.42 -12.76 2.95
N PHE A 171 -0.53 -11.89 2.60
CA PHE A 171 -0.52 -11.19 1.29
C PHE A 171 -0.05 -9.73 1.36
N ILE A 172 0.13 -9.17 2.55
CA ILE A 172 0.68 -7.82 2.73
C ILE A 172 1.98 -7.85 3.53
N TRP A 173 1.96 -8.38 4.75
CA TRP A 173 3.13 -8.24 5.65
C TRP A 173 4.30 -9.14 5.33
N GLU A 174 4.07 -10.42 5.06
CA GLU A 174 5.13 -11.33 4.66
C GLU A 174 5.85 -10.84 3.38
N PRO A 175 5.13 -10.38 2.34
CA PRO A 175 5.76 -9.76 1.17
C PRO A 175 6.56 -8.49 1.49
N ILE A 176 6.02 -7.60 2.33
CA ILE A 176 6.75 -6.39 2.78
C ILE A 176 8.02 -6.78 3.55
N ALA A 177 7.94 -7.77 4.43
CA ALA A 177 9.09 -8.26 5.19
C ALA A 177 10.16 -8.87 4.27
N ALA A 178 9.75 -9.52 3.18
CA ALA A 178 10.65 -10.09 2.18
C ALA A 178 11.22 -9.06 1.19
N SER A 179 10.62 -7.87 1.08
CA SER A 179 11.03 -6.86 0.10
C SER A 179 12.35 -6.16 0.43
N GLY A 180 12.85 -6.29 1.67
CA GLY A 180 14.04 -5.59 2.14
C GLY A 180 13.80 -4.10 2.48
N ALA A 181 12.53 -3.66 2.49
CA ALA A 181 12.18 -2.32 2.93
C ALA A 181 12.55 -2.10 4.40
N ARG A 182 13.07 -0.91 4.71
CA ARG A 182 13.51 -0.55 6.08
C ARG A 182 12.37 0.03 6.90
N ASP A 183 11.58 0.88 6.26
CA ASP A 183 10.50 1.61 6.91
C ASP A 183 9.17 1.40 6.17
N VAL A 184 8.09 1.26 6.95
CA VAL A 184 6.72 1.20 6.46
C VAL A 184 5.96 2.38 7.04
N PHE A 185 5.37 3.20 6.17
CA PHE A 185 4.63 4.38 6.55
C PHE A 185 3.14 4.18 6.33
N ALA A 186 2.36 4.36 7.38
CA ALA A 186 0.91 4.21 7.33
C ALA A 186 0.24 5.54 7.67
N PHE A 187 -0.61 6.06 6.79
CA PHE A 187 -1.28 7.36 6.99
C PHE A 187 -2.78 7.17 7.13
N GLY A 188 -3.35 7.57 8.27
CA GLY A 188 -4.78 7.44 8.56
C GLY A 188 -5.05 6.70 9.86
N SER A 189 -6.24 6.92 10.41
CA SER A 189 -6.64 6.34 11.69
C SER A 189 -6.86 4.84 11.66
N ASP A 190 -7.28 4.29 10.52
CA ASP A 190 -7.66 2.88 10.37
C ASP A 190 -6.45 1.94 10.53
N TRP A 191 -5.25 2.43 10.24
CA TRP A 191 -4.01 1.68 10.42
C TRP A 191 -3.67 1.39 11.88
N PHE A 192 -4.04 2.27 12.81
CA PHE A 192 -3.67 2.10 14.22
C PHE A 192 -4.20 0.79 14.81
N PRO A 193 -5.52 0.54 14.84
CA PRO A 193 -6.05 -0.72 15.36
C PRO A 193 -5.64 -1.92 14.50
N LEU A 194 -5.43 -1.74 13.20
CA LEU A 194 -4.99 -2.82 12.33
C LEU A 194 -3.58 -3.32 12.68
N LEU A 195 -2.62 -2.40 12.79
CA LEU A 195 -1.23 -2.72 13.13
C LEU A 195 -1.10 -3.33 14.53
N THR A 196 -1.87 -2.83 15.52
CA THR A 196 -1.73 -3.32 16.90
C THR A 196 -2.63 -4.50 17.22
N ASN A 197 -3.93 -4.40 16.92
CA ASN A 197 -4.91 -5.37 17.43
C ASN A 197 -5.06 -6.57 16.51
N HIS A 198 -4.87 -6.38 15.20
CA HIS A 198 -5.02 -7.44 14.22
C HIS A 198 -3.69 -8.12 13.90
N LEU A 199 -2.63 -7.34 13.76
CA LEU A 199 -1.30 -7.85 13.41
C LEU A 199 -0.37 -8.03 14.60
N GLY A 200 -0.76 -7.54 15.78
CA GLY A 200 0.01 -7.74 17.01
C GLY A 200 1.38 -7.08 17.01
N LEU A 201 1.61 -6.05 16.18
CA LEU A 201 2.92 -5.40 16.12
C LEU A 201 3.29 -4.76 17.46
N ALA A 202 4.53 -4.97 17.88
CA ALA A 202 5.03 -4.43 19.13
C ALA A 202 5.20 -2.92 19.01
N VAL A 203 4.40 -2.15 19.76
CA VAL A 203 4.54 -0.69 19.80
C VAL A 203 5.74 -0.32 20.66
N VAL A 204 6.76 0.25 20.03
CA VAL A 204 8.01 0.66 20.69
C VAL A 204 8.02 2.15 21.04
N ASP A 205 7.18 2.95 20.39
CA ASP A 205 7.04 4.36 20.72
C ASP A 205 5.69 4.98 20.35
N ARG A 206 5.35 6.07 21.04
CA ARG A 206 4.24 6.95 20.70
C ARG A 206 4.71 8.40 20.77
N LEU A 207 4.44 9.18 19.72
CA LEU A 207 4.79 10.61 19.66
C LEU A 207 3.57 11.48 19.35
N GLY A 208 3.62 12.75 19.77
CA GLY A 208 2.54 13.72 19.59
C GLY A 208 1.36 13.45 20.54
N ALA A 209 0.13 13.62 20.04
CA ALA A 209 -1.09 13.41 20.82
C ALA A 209 -1.20 11.96 21.31
N GLY A 210 -1.18 11.79 22.63
CA GLY A 210 -1.18 10.48 23.29
C GLY A 210 0.20 9.83 23.45
N GLY A 211 1.27 10.59 23.23
CA GLY A 211 2.65 10.14 23.36
C GLY A 211 3.57 11.26 23.81
N ARG A 212 4.87 11.06 23.57
CA ARG A 212 5.90 12.03 23.92
C ARG A 212 5.94 13.17 22.89
N ASP A 213 6.12 14.40 23.34
CA ASP A 213 6.14 15.54 22.42
C ASP A 213 7.42 15.54 21.55
N TYR A 214 7.25 15.92 20.28
CA TYR A 214 8.33 16.13 19.30
C TYR A 214 8.16 17.45 18.52
N GLY A 215 7.19 18.29 18.92
CA GLY A 215 6.83 19.53 18.22
C GLY A 215 6.06 19.30 16.91
N PRO A 216 4.94 18.55 16.90
CA PRO A 216 4.07 18.43 15.72
C PRO A 216 3.42 19.79 15.39
N ARG A 217 3.26 20.13 14.10
CA ARG A 217 2.51 21.33 13.73
C ARG A 217 1.02 21.18 14.01
N ALA A 218 0.47 20.00 13.71
CA ALA A 218 -0.91 19.67 14.03
C ALA A 218 -0.98 19.15 15.47
N LYS A 219 -1.65 19.87 16.37
CA LYS A 219 -1.79 19.49 17.79
C LYS A 219 -2.46 18.12 17.99
N THR A 220 -3.25 17.68 17.02
CA THR A 220 -3.94 16.38 17.02
C THR A 220 -3.14 15.27 16.33
N ARG A 221 -1.91 15.55 15.89
CA ARG A 221 -1.03 14.54 15.27
C ARG A 221 -0.66 13.49 16.30
N SER A 222 -1.00 12.25 16.00
CA SER A 222 -0.54 11.08 16.74
C SER A 222 0.36 10.26 15.83
N VAL A 223 1.52 9.85 16.37
CA VAL A 223 2.44 8.93 15.72
C VAL A 223 2.60 7.69 16.60
N MET A 224 2.58 6.52 15.97
CA MET A 224 2.88 5.24 16.59
C MET A 224 4.04 4.61 15.84
N VAL A 225 5.09 4.24 16.56
CA VAL A 225 6.20 3.46 16.03
C VAL A 225 6.05 2.05 16.55
N ALA A 226 6.02 1.09 15.63
CA ALA A 226 5.97 -0.32 15.95
C ALA A 226 7.08 -1.06 15.20
N GLU A 227 7.46 -2.23 15.70
CA GLU A 227 8.42 -3.12 15.06
C GLU A 227 7.75 -4.44 14.73
N ALA A 228 7.96 -4.91 13.50
CA ALA A 228 7.58 -6.25 13.11
C ALA A 228 8.65 -7.26 13.55
N PRO A 229 8.29 -8.54 13.76
CA PRO A 229 9.28 -9.60 14.06
C PRO A 229 10.40 -9.72 13.02
N SER A 230 10.15 -9.29 11.78
CA SER A 230 11.15 -9.22 10.71
C SER A 230 12.18 -8.10 10.86
N GLY A 231 12.04 -7.22 11.85
CA GLY A 231 12.87 -6.03 12.05
C GLY A 231 12.42 -4.82 11.23
N VAL A 232 11.36 -4.94 10.44
CA VAL A 232 10.77 -3.81 9.72
C VAL A 232 10.13 -2.83 10.70
N ARG A 233 10.49 -1.55 10.59
CA ARG A 233 9.91 -0.48 11.41
C ARG A 233 8.68 0.09 10.75
N VAL A 234 7.59 0.18 11.50
CA VAL A 234 6.32 0.76 11.06
C VAL A 234 6.09 2.10 11.75
N VAL A 235 5.90 3.17 10.98
CA VAL A 235 5.57 4.51 11.46
C VAL A 235 4.17 4.87 10.98
N ALA A 236 3.19 4.72 11.87
CA ALA A 236 1.80 5.05 11.61
C ALA A 236 1.45 6.45 12.11
N MET A 237 0.76 7.23 11.29
CA MET A 237 0.50 8.65 11.51
C MET A 237 -0.97 8.99 11.24
N LYS A 238 -1.58 9.78 12.13
CA LYS A 238 -2.91 10.36 11.92
C LYS A 238 -3.01 11.75 12.52
N HIS A 239 -3.93 12.56 12.04
CA HIS A 239 -4.37 13.78 12.72
C HIS A 239 -5.81 14.13 12.33
N SER A 240 -6.43 15.06 13.04
CA SER A 240 -7.77 15.54 12.68
C SER A 240 -7.72 16.24 11.32
N GLY A 241 -8.56 15.78 10.38
CA GLY A 241 -8.83 16.47 9.11
C GLY A 241 -7.97 16.05 7.92
N SER A 242 -7.00 15.13 8.06
CA SER A 242 -6.26 14.58 6.90
C SER A 242 -5.50 13.28 7.21
N ALA A 243 -5.32 12.47 6.17
CA ALA A 243 -4.44 11.30 6.12
C ALA A 243 -3.14 11.60 5.34
N GLY A 244 -2.67 12.84 5.39
CA GLY A 244 -1.47 13.29 4.71
C GLY A 244 -0.20 13.15 5.57
N PRO A 245 0.97 13.03 4.93
CA PRO A 245 2.25 13.08 5.63
C PRO A 245 2.47 14.44 6.31
N PRO A 246 3.35 14.51 7.31
CA PRO A 246 3.80 15.77 7.90
C PRO A 246 4.35 16.76 6.87
N ALA A 247 4.33 18.05 7.24
CA ALA A 247 5.03 19.08 6.49
C ALA A 247 6.56 18.86 6.50
N SER A 248 7.30 19.59 5.67
CA SER A 248 8.74 19.39 5.46
C SER A 248 9.58 19.44 6.74
N ASP A 249 9.46 20.50 7.53
CA ASP A 249 10.16 20.68 8.81
C ASP A 249 9.69 19.67 9.89
N GLU A 250 8.39 19.34 9.92
CA GLU A 250 7.84 18.35 10.85
C GLU A 250 8.36 16.95 10.51
N THR A 251 8.56 16.62 9.23
CA THR A 251 9.17 15.36 8.79
C THR A 251 10.56 15.20 9.39
N LEU A 252 11.39 16.25 9.34
CA LEU A 252 12.75 16.23 9.89
C LEU A 252 12.73 16.06 11.42
N ARG A 253 11.91 16.85 12.13
CA ARG A 253 11.76 16.70 13.59
C ARG A 253 11.29 15.30 13.98
N LEU A 254 10.35 14.73 13.23
CA LEU A 254 9.84 13.40 13.49
C LEU A 254 10.93 12.33 13.28
N ARG A 255 11.65 12.42 12.16
CA ARG A 255 12.79 11.53 11.86
C ARG A 255 13.82 11.56 12.98
N ASP A 256 14.23 12.76 13.40
CA ASP A 256 15.25 12.92 14.44
C ASP A 256 14.75 12.41 15.80
N ALA A 257 13.47 12.61 16.13
CA ALA A 257 12.86 12.09 17.36
C ALA A 257 12.77 10.56 17.42
N ILE A 258 12.71 9.90 16.25
CA ILE A 258 12.64 8.44 16.13
C ILE A 258 14.05 7.83 16.02
N ASN A 259 14.94 8.41 15.21
CA ASN A 259 16.28 7.89 14.95
C ASN A 259 17.33 8.31 15.98
N GLY A 260 17.09 9.39 16.73
CA GLY A 260 17.98 9.84 17.81
C GLY A 260 17.86 9.04 19.11
N ARG A 261 17.31 7.82 19.04
CA ARG A 261 17.17 6.88 20.14
C ARG A 261 18.18 5.75 20.04
#